data_AF-A0A086T992-F1
#
_entry.id   AF-A0A086T992-F1
#
_cell.length_a   1.000
_cell.length_b   1.000
_cell.length_c   1.000
_cell.angle_alpha   90.00
_cell.angle_beta   90.00
_cell.angle_gamma   90.00
#
_symmetry.space_group_name_H-M   'P 1'
#
loop_
_entity.id
_entity.type
_entity.pdbx_description
1 polymer ?
#
loop_
_entity_poly.entity_id
_entity_poly.type
_entity_poly.pdbx_seq_one_letter_code
_entity_poly.pdbx_strand_id
1 'polypeptide(L)'
;MTLKEEFQTRNFSIYGQWLGILSMIICFAVGIANIFAFLTHPLIIVFCALALVSAFLILFIEVPLLLRICPTSSTFDAAIRRISTNYLRAAAYAVMAVLQFLSTLDANTSLIAAGVFLALTAICYLLAAIKGQAFVGSKTLGGQGVAQMIV
;
A
#
# COMPACT_ATOMS: atom_id res chain seq x y z
N MET A 1 -5.89 21.25 8.39
CA MET A 1 -4.89 21.36 7.32
C MET A 1 -5.55 20.88 6.05
N THR A 2 -5.53 21.71 5.02
CA THR A 2 -6.11 21.42 3.71
C THR A 2 -5.14 20.56 2.89
N LEU A 3 -5.63 19.78 1.92
CA LEU A 3 -4.81 18.91 1.05
C LEU A 3 -3.60 19.66 0.42
N LYS A 4 -3.76 20.96 0.15
CA LYS A 4 -2.71 21.83 -0.38
C LYS A 4 -1.54 22.02 0.59
N GLU A 5 -1.79 22.08 1.89
CA GLU A 5 -0.77 22.23 2.93
C GLU A 5 0.00 20.92 3.19
N GLU A 6 -0.68 19.77 3.05
CA GLU A 6 -0.05 18.44 3.15
C GLU A 6 0.91 18.17 1.98
N PHE A 7 0.56 18.58 0.76
CA PHE A 7 1.45 18.51 -0.41
C PHE A 7 2.58 19.55 -0.38
N GLN A 8 2.47 20.62 0.41
CA GLN A 8 3.54 21.61 0.62
C GLN A 8 4.53 21.18 1.70
N THR A 9 4.12 20.30 2.61
CA THR A 9 5.03 19.72 3.59
C THR A 9 5.88 18.70 2.82
N ARG A 10 7.16 19.00 2.56
CA ARG A 10 8.12 18.13 1.83
C ARG A 10 8.46 16.81 2.58
N ASN A 11 7.44 16.15 3.13
CA ASN A 11 7.54 14.93 3.89
C ASN A 11 7.24 13.75 2.97
N PHE A 12 8.25 12.92 2.73
CA PHE A 12 8.16 11.75 1.85
C PHE A 12 7.20 10.70 2.40
N SER A 13 6.90 10.72 3.70
CA SER A 13 5.87 9.90 4.34
C SER A 13 4.46 10.22 3.82
N ILE A 14 4.12 11.49 3.59
CA ILE A 14 2.79 11.90 3.14
C ILE A 14 2.61 11.52 1.67
N TYR A 15 3.63 11.76 0.84
CA TYR A 15 3.60 11.32 -0.56
C TYR A 15 3.54 9.79 -0.66
N GLY A 16 4.26 9.07 0.21
CA GLY A 16 4.17 7.61 0.33
C GLY A 16 2.75 7.14 0.63
N GLN A 17 2.04 7.79 1.56
CA GLN A 17 0.67 7.43 1.89
C GLN A 17 -0.31 7.69 0.73
N TRP A 18 -0.21 8.83 0.07
CA TRP A 18 -1.04 9.13 -1.10
C TRP A 18 -0.79 8.16 -2.26
N LEU A 19 0.48 7.84 -2.52
CA LEU A 19 0.85 6.82 -3.51
C LEU A 19 0.40 5.42 -3.09
N GLY A 20 0.40 5.11 -1.79
CA GLY A 20 -0.16 3.86 -1.25
C GLY A 20 -1.64 3.72 -1.55
N ILE A 21 -2.44 4.77 -1.29
CA ILE A 21 -3.87 4.79 -1.63
C ILE A 21 -4.08 4.64 -3.14
N LEU A 22 -3.29 5.33 -3.96
CA LEU A 22 -3.36 5.21 -5.41
C LEU A 22 -3.01 3.79 -5.87
N SER A 23 -1.99 3.19 -5.27
CA SER A 23 -1.58 1.80 -5.53
C SER A 23 -2.68 0.81 -5.17
N MET A 24 -3.40 1.02 -4.07
CA MET A 24 -4.58 0.21 -3.71
C MET A 24 -5.65 0.26 -4.81
N ILE A 25 -6.03 1.45 -5.27
CA ILE A 25 -7.07 1.62 -6.29
C ILE A 25 -6.64 0.93 -7.60
N ILE A 26 -5.38 1.12 -8.00
CA ILE A 26 -4.84 0.51 -9.22
C ILE A 26 -4.74 -1.00 -9.09
N CYS A 27 -4.24 -1.54 -7.98
CA CYS A 27 -4.19 -2.98 -7.74
C CYS A 27 -5.58 -3.62 -7.80
N PHE A 28 -6.59 -2.95 -7.24
CA PHE A 28 -7.97 -3.43 -7.28
C PHE A 28 -8.54 -3.41 -8.69
N ALA A 29 -8.42 -2.27 -9.41
CA ALA A 29 -8.94 -2.12 -10.76
C ALA A 29 -8.27 -3.08 -11.76
N VAL A 30 -6.94 -3.14 -11.73
CA VAL A 30 -6.14 -4.00 -12.61
C VAL A 30 -6.33 -5.48 -12.25
N GLY A 31 -6.43 -5.82 -10.96
CA GLY A 31 -6.70 -7.19 -10.51
C GLY A 31 -8.03 -7.71 -11.07
N ILE A 32 -9.11 -6.94 -10.97
CA ILE A 32 -10.41 -7.32 -11.54
C ILE A 32 -10.35 -7.38 -13.07
N ALA A 33 -9.76 -6.37 -13.72
CA ALA A 33 -9.71 -6.30 -15.18
C ALA A 33 -9.00 -7.52 -15.81
N ASN A 34 -7.90 -7.98 -15.20
CA ASN A 34 -7.14 -9.11 -15.74
C ASN A 34 -7.77 -10.48 -15.43
N ILE A 35 -8.59 -10.60 -14.38
CA ILE A 35 -9.37 -11.82 -14.14
C ILE A 35 -10.30 -12.09 -15.32
N PHE A 36 -10.97 -11.06 -15.84
CA PHE A 36 -11.88 -11.21 -16.98
C PHE A 36 -11.15 -11.35 -18.31
N ALA A 37 -10.01 -10.67 -18.48
CA ALA A 37 -9.25 -10.70 -19.74
C ALA A 37 -8.47 -12.01 -19.95
N PHE A 38 -8.01 -12.66 -18.88
CA PHE A 38 -7.10 -13.82 -18.94
C PHE A 38 -7.65 -15.06 -18.23
N LEU A 39 -8.96 -15.31 -18.34
CA LEU A 39 -9.63 -16.44 -17.68
C LEU A 39 -9.05 -17.81 -18.06
N THR A 40 -8.44 -17.93 -19.25
CA THR A 40 -7.84 -19.17 -19.75
C THR A 40 -6.42 -19.42 -19.19
N HIS A 41 -5.81 -18.46 -18.48
CA HIS A 41 -4.45 -18.56 -17.95
C HIS A 41 -4.45 -18.69 -16.42
N PRO A 42 -4.32 -19.92 -15.87
CA PRO A 42 -4.46 -20.14 -14.43
C PRO A 42 -3.39 -19.43 -13.58
N LEU A 43 -2.18 -19.24 -14.11
CA LEU A 43 -1.10 -18.54 -13.39
C LEU A 43 -1.41 -17.05 -13.20
N ILE A 44 -1.92 -16.39 -14.23
CA ILE A 44 -2.28 -14.95 -14.18
C ILE A 44 -3.40 -14.73 -13.17
N ILE A 45 -4.37 -15.65 -13.06
CA ILE A 45 -5.45 -15.58 -12.06
C ILE A 45 -4.89 -15.57 -10.63
N VAL A 46 -3.84 -16.36 -10.34
CA VAL A 46 -3.18 -16.35 -9.02
C VAL A 46 -2.57 -14.97 -8.74
N PHE A 47 -1.88 -14.38 -9.73
CA PHE A 47 -1.32 -13.03 -9.57
C PHE A 47 -2.40 -11.95 -9.43
N CYS A 48 -3.53 -12.08 -10.12
CA CYS A 48 -4.68 -11.18 -9.92
C CYS A 48 -5.26 -11.30 -8.51
N ALA A 49 -5.38 -12.52 -7.97
CA ALA A 49 -5.82 -12.73 -6.59
C ALA A 49 -4.82 -12.11 -5.60
N LEU A 50 -3.51 -12.25 -5.84
CA LEU A 50 -2.47 -11.59 -5.04
C LEU A 50 -2.56 -10.06 -5.11
N ALA A 51 -2.84 -9.49 -6.29
CA ALA A 51 -3.03 -8.05 -6.45
C ALA A 51 -4.26 -7.54 -5.67
N LEU A 52 -5.37 -8.30 -5.68
CA LEU A 52 -6.56 -7.97 -4.89
C LEU A 52 -6.29 -8.06 -3.39
N VAL A 53 -5.63 -9.13 -2.93
CA VAL A 53 -5.21 -9.28 -1.52
C VAL A 53 -4.28 -8.14 -1.12
N SER A 54 -3.36 -7.74 -1.99
CA SER A 54 -2.45 -6.62 -1.76
C SER A 54 -3.22 -5.30 -1.63
N ALA A 55 -4.26 -5.06 -2.44
CA ALA A 55 -5.11 -3.88 -2.29
C ALA A 55 -5.77 -3.80 -0.90
N PHE A 56 -6.33 -4.92 -0.42
CA PHE A 56 -6.90 -4.96 0.94
C PHE A 56 -5.83 -4.77 2.02
N LEU A 57 -4.67 -5.39 1.86
CA LEU A 57 -3.55 -5.26 2.81
C LEU A 57 -3.08 -3.80 2.90
N ILE A 58 -2.93 -3.12 1.76
CA ILE A 58 -2.55 -1.71 1.67
C ILE A 58 -3.57 -0.81 2.38
N LEU A 59 -4.86 -1.10 2.22
CA LEU A 59 -5.94 -0.38 2.91
C LEU A 59 -5.76 -0.42 4.44
N PHE A 60 -5.40 -1.59 5.01
CA PHE A 60 -5.13 -1.71 6.44
C PHE A 60 -3.81 -1.06 6.86
N ILE A 61 -2.78 -1.10 6.02
CA ILE A 61 -1.52 -0.42 6.28
C ILE A 61 -1.76 1.09 6.33
N GLU A 62 -2.49 1.68 5.39
CA GLU A 62 -2.61 3.14 5.23
C GLU A 62 -3.73 3.78 6.05
N VAL A 63 -4.79 3.04 6.38
CA VAL A 63 -5.93 3.52 7.18
C VAL A 63 -6.00 2.73 8.50
N PRO A 64 -5.20 3.08 9.52
CA PRO A 64 -5.21 2.37 10.82
C PRO A 64 -6.56 2.50 11.56
N LEU A 65 -7.42 3.45 11.16
CA LEU A 65 -8.78 3.59 11.66
C LEU A 65 -9.66 2.36 11.36
N LEU A 66 -9.38 1.64 10.26
CA LEU A 66 -10.11 0.43 9.90
C LEU A 66 -9.78 -0.75 10.82
N LEU A 67 -8.58 -0.82 11.39
CA LEU A 67 -8.23 -1.82 12.41
C LEU A 67 -9.01 -1.62 13.72
N ARG A 68 -9.55 -0.43 13.97
CA ARG A 68 -10.35 -0.14 15.17
C ARG A 68 -11.84 -0.44 15.00
N ILE A 69 -12.34 -0.39 13.76
CA ILE A 69 -13.76 -0.59 13.44
C ILE A 69 -14.02 -2.04 13.02
N CYS A 70 -13.09 -2.65 12.28
CA CYS A 70 -13.21 -4.03 11.85
C CYS A 70 -12.77 -4.96 13.00
N PRO A 71 -13.59 -5.95 13.42
CA PRO A 71 -13.18 -6.98 14.36
C PRO A 71 -12.19 -7.92 13.67
N THR A 72 -10.93 -7.49 13.55
CA THR A 72 -9.87 -8.32 12.99
C THR A 72 -9.17 -9.10 14.10
N SER A 73 -8.47 -10.18 13.73
CA SER A 73 -7.72 -10.98 14.70
C SER A 73 -6.66 -10.14 15.39
N SER A 74 -6.47 -10.33 16.70
CA SER A 74 -5.42 -9.66 17.49
C SER A 74 -4.00 -9.92 16.94
N THR A 75 -3.81 -11.05 16.25
CA THR A 75 -2.55 -11.37 15.54
C THR A 75 -2.35 -10.51 14.29
N PHE A 76 -3.43 -10.20 13.57
CA PHE A 76 -3.40 -9.33 12.40
C PHE A 76 -3.14 -7.88 12.80
N ASP A 77 -3.83 -7.38 13.82
CA ASP A 77 -3.58 -6.04 14.36
C ASP A 77 -2.14 -5.86 14.82
N ALA A 78 -1.58 -6.85 15.52
CA ALA A 78 -0.18 -6.83 15.95
C ALA A 78 0.79 -6.84 14.75
N ALA A 79 0.48 -7.57 13.69
CA ALA A 79 1.30 -7.60 12.47
C ALA A 79 1.28 -6.24 11.75
N ILE A 80 0.11 -5.64 11.54
CA ILE A 80 0.00 -4.33 10.89
C ILE A 80 0.64 -3.22 11.75
N ARG A 81 0.50 -3.29 13.08
CA ARG A 81 1.21 -2.37 13.99
C ARG A 81 2.72 -2.45 13.86
N ARG A 82 3.30 -3.63 13.63
CA ARG A 82 4.75 -3.76 13.34
C ARG A 82 5.12 -3.08 12.02
N ILE A 83 4.25 -3.13 11.03
CA ILE A 83 4.40 -2.48 9.71
C ILE A 83 4.10 -0.95 9.79
N SER A 84 4.11 -0.34 10.97
CA SER A 84 3.97 1.12 11.11
C SER A 84 5.27 1.89 10.84
N THR A 85 6.42 1.22 10.91
CA THR A 85 7.72 1.88 10.64
C THR A 85 7.94 2.09 9.14
N ASN A 86 8.54 3.23 8.77
CA ASN A 86 8.80 3.57 7.36
C ASN A 86 9.63 2.50 6.63
N TYR A 87 10.58 1.85 7.33
CA TYR A 87 11.37 0.75 6.79
C TYR A 87 10.53 -0.49 6.49
N LEU A 88 9.66 -0.90 7.42
CA LEU A 88 8.82 -2.09 7.21
C LEU A 88 7.73 -1.84 6.17
N ARG A 89 7.21 -0.61 6.07
CA ARG A 89 6.29 -0.21 4.98
C ARG A 89 7.00 -0.29 3.64
N ALA A 90 8.19 0.31 3.52
CA ALA A 90 8.98 0.23 2.29
C ALA A 90 9.24 -1.23 1.87
N ALA A 91 9.60 -2.09 2.82
CA ALA A 91 9.79 -3.52 2.57
C ALA A 91 8.50 -4.22 2.13
N ALA A 92 7.37 -3.97 2.79
CA ALA A 92 6.08 -4.56 2.43
C ALA A 92 5.66 -4.17 1.00
N TYR A 93 5.75 -2.88 0.66
CA TYR A 93 5.45 -2.40 -0.69
C TYR A 93 6.44 -2.94 -1.74
N ALA A 94 7.72 -3.08 -1.40
CA ALA A 94 8.71 -3.66 -2.29
C ALA A 94 8.42 -5.14 -2.59
N VAL A 95 8.05 -5.93 -1.58
CA VAL A 95 7.67 -7.35 -1.76
C VAL A 95 6.44 -7.46 -2.66
N MET A 96 5.40 -6.66 -2.41
CA MET A 96 4.20 -6.63 -3.26
C MET A 96 4.52 -6.20 -4.70
N ALA A 97 5.41 -5.22 -4.88
CA ALA A 97 5.85 -4.79 -6.20
C ALA A 97 6.60 -5.90 -6.95
N VAL A 98 7.53 -6.60 -6.29
CA VAL A 98 8.29 -7.71 -6.89
C VAL A 98 7.36 -8.84 -7.30
N LEU A 99 6.39 -9.23 -6.45
CA LEU A 99 5.40 -10.24 -6.80
C LEU A 99 4.62 -9.86 -8.07
N GLN A 100 4.29 -8.58 -8.21
CA GLN A 100 3.57 -8.08 -9.39
C GLN A 100 4.46 -7.99 -10.64
N PHE A 101 5.75 -7.73 -10.50
CA PHE A 101 6.70 -7.81 -11.62
C PHE A 101 6.97 -9.25 -12.04
N LEU A 102 6.91 -10.23 -11.13
CA LEU A 102 7.05 -11.64 -11.51
C LEU A 102 5.92 -12.12 -12.42
N SER A 103 4.72 -11.54 -12.32
CA SER A 103 3.60 -11.89 -13.21
C SER A 103 3.88 -11.55 -14.68
N THR A 104 4.83 -10.65 -14.95
CA THR A 104 5.16 -10.16 -16.29
C THR A 104 6.12 -11.09 -17.02
N LEU A 105 6.72 -12.05 -16.33
CA LEU A 105 7.54 -13.11 -16.92
C LEU A 105 6.70 -14.11 -17.71
N ASP A 106 5.43 -14.30 -17.32
CA ASP A 106 4.49 -15.21 -17.98
C ASP A 106 3.73 -14.51 -19.12
N ALA A 107 3.21 -13.30 -18.87
CA ALA A 107 2.51 -12.53 -19.89
C ALA A 107 2.57 -11.01 -19.65
N ASN A 108 2.61 -10.25 -20.75
CA ASN A 108 2.50 -8.78 -20.72
C ASN A 108 1.05 -8.39 -20.40
N THR A 109 0.78 -8.17 -19.13
CA THR A 109 -0.54 -7.80 -18.60
C THR A 109 -0.51 -6.40 -18.00
N SER A 110 -1.68 -5.80 -17.78
CA SER A 110 -1.76 -4.48 -17.13
C SER A 110 -1.36 -4.53 -15.65
N LEU A 111 -1.06 -5.72 -15.09
CA LEU A 111 -0.47 -5.92 -13.76
C LEU A 111 0.83 -5.12 -13.58
N ILE A 112 1.58 -4.86 -14.65
CA ILE A 112 2.76 -3.98 -14.66
C ILE A 112 2.46 -2.62 -14.02
N ALA A 113 1.31 -2.02 -14.35
CA ALA A 113 0.95 -0.71 -13.83
C ALA A 113 0.87 -0.73 -12.30
N ALA A 114 0.24 -1.76 -11.73
CA ALA A 114 0.21 -1.94 -10.28
C ALA A 114 1.61 -2.10 -9.69
N GLY A 115 2.49 -2.89 -10.32
CA GLY A 115 3.87 -3.07 -9.87
C GLY A 115 4.69 -1.77 -9.85
N VAL A 116 4.53 -0.93 -10.86
CA VAL A 116 5.20 0.39 -10.92
C VAL A 116 4.73 1.31 -9.80
N PHE A 117 3.42 1.41 -9.55
CA PHE A 117 2.89 2.26 -8.48
C PHE A 117 3.29 1.77 -7.08
N LEU A 118 3.31 0.45 -6.87
CA LEU A 118 3.81 -0.16 -5.63
C LEU A 118 5.31 0.12 -5.44
N ALA A 119 6.12 0.05 -6.50
CA ALA A 119 7.54 0.36 -6.44
C ALA A 119 7.81 1.83 -6.14
N LEU A 120 7.07 2.75 -6.76
CA LEU A 120 7.14 4.18 -6.45
C LEU A 120 6.79 4.44 -4.98
N THR A 121 5.74 3.78 -4.47
CA THR A 121 5.36 3.86 -3.05
C THR A 121 6.47 3.33 -2.13
N ALA A 122 7.07 2.19 -2.47
CA ALA A 122 8.20 1.63 -1.73
C ALA A 122 9.40 2.58 -1.68
N ILE A 123 9.74 3.21 -2.81
CA ILE A 123 10.83 4.19 -2.91
C ILE A 123 10.53 5.42 -2.05
N CYS A 124 9.29 5.94 -2.07
CA CYS A 124 8.90 7.07 -1.23
C CYS A 124 9.04 6.76 0.26
N TYR A 125 8.58 5.58 0.70
CA TYR A 125 8.76 5.16 2.09
C TYR A 125 10.22 4.88 2.46
N LEU A 126 11.01 4.33 1.55
CA LEU A 126 12.43 4.11 1.75
C LEU A 126 13.19 5.44 1.89
N LEU A 127 12.90 6.43 1.05
CA LEU A 127 13.47 7.76 1.14
C LEU A 127 13.08 8.47 2.44
N ALA A 128 11.84 8.30 2.90
CA ALA A 128 11.41 8.80 4.22
C ALA A 128 12.17 8.13 5.37
N ALA A 129 12.41 6.82 5.26
CA ALA A 129 13.15 6.03 6.23
C ALA A 129 14.64 6.42 6.30
N ILE A 130 15.31 6.57 5.15
CA ILE A 130 16.71 7.00 5.04
C ILE A 130 16.87 8.43 5.57
N LYS A 131 15.90 9.32 5.31
CA LYS A 131 15.91 10.70 5.81
C LYS A 131 15.55 10.82 7.30
N GLY A 132 15.27 9.72 7.99
CA GLY A 132 14.89 9.72 9.40
C GLY A 132 13.61 10.51 9.68
N GLN A 133 12.75 10.70 8.67
CA GLN A 133 11.51 11.45 8.85
C GLN A 133 10.55 10.61 9.69
N ALA A 134 10.01 11.20 10.76
CA ALA A 134 8.93 10.56 11.52
C ALA A 134 7.74 10.32 10.59
N PHE A 135 7.10 9.15 10.73
CA PHE A 135 5.87 8.85 10.00
C PHE A 135 4.81 9.90 10.37
N VAL A 136 4.42 10.71 9.39
CA VAL A 136 3.32 11.68 9.53
C VAL A 136 2.24 11.24 8.56
N GLY A 137 1.17 10.65 9.11
CA GLY A 137 -0.01 10.30 8.34
C GLY A 137 -0.90 11.53 8.10
N SER A 138 -1.55 11.58 6.94
CA SER A 138 -2.53 12.63 6.59
C SER A 138 -3.62 12.72 7.65
N LYS A 139 -4.00 13.96 8.01
CA LYS A 139 -5.08 14.19 8.99
C LYS A 139 -6.44 13.74 8.46
N THR A 140 -6.58 13.66 7.14
CA THR A 140 -7.81 13.24 6.46
C THR A 140 -8.04 11.73 6.54
N LEU A 141 -6.97 10.93 6.71
CA LEU A 141 -7.02 9.47 6.89
C LEU A 141 -6.95 9.01 8.36
N GLY A 142 -7.09 9.94 9.31
CA GLY A 142 -7.11 9.64 10.76
C GLY A 142 -5.76 9.77 11.48
N GLY A 143 -4.74 10.37 10.84
CA GLY A 143 -3.36 10.40 11.31
C GLY A 143 -3.08 11.18 12.61
N GLN A 144 -3.92 12.13 13.03
CA GLN A 144 -3.64 12.92 14.25
C GLN A 144 -4.48 12.58 15.48
N GLY A 145 -5.68 12.02 15.33
CA GLY A 145 -6.51 11.63 16.49
C GLY A 145 -6.19 10.25 17.04
N VAL A 146 -5.70 9.33 16.20
CA VAL A 146 -5.46 7.92 16.59
C VAL A 146 -3.99 7.66 16.92
N ALA A 147 -3.04 8.37 16.30
CA ALA A 147 -1.61 8.21 16.57
C ALA A 147 -1.20 8.69 17.98
N GLN A 148 -1.92 9.63 18.60
CA GLN A 148 -1.70 10.07 19.98
C GLN A 148 -2.37 9.18 21.04
N MET A 149 -3.23 8.23 20.65
CA MET A 149 -3.83 7.25 21.59
C MET A 149 -3.10 5.91 21.59
N ILE A 150 -2.01 5.76 20.83
CA ILE A 150 -1.09 4.60 20.87
C ILE A 150 0.17 5.01 21.66
N VAL A 151 -0.05 5.65 22.81
CA VAL A 151 0.94 5.74 23.90
C VAL A 151 0.42 4.90 25.04
#